data_AF-A0A286TWS2-F1
#
_entry.id   AF-A0A286TWS2-F1
#
_cell.length_a   1.000
_cell.length_b   1.000
_cell.length_c   1.000
_cell.angle_alpha   90.00
_cell.angle_beta   90.00
_cell.angle_gamma   90.00
#
_symmetry.space_group_name_H-M   'P 1'
#
loop_
_entity.id
_entity.type
_entity.pdbx_description
1 polymer ?
#
loop_
_entity_poly.entity_id
_entity_poly.type
_entity_poly.pdbx_seq_one_letter_code
_entity_poly.pdbx_strand_id
1 'polypeptide(L)'
;MAIDRLKNAATLEVHVNPDVKKGGLLQFQVDIKNTGAGHYLPTGLTELRQMWLEVSITDSAGSLLFKRGGVDSKGNIDSVATIYHTVFGNEHGEPTVHVWEATHIISDNRVPPKGKKEEQFSLLIPEDIKLPLKIKAVLNYRSAPQYLVNDLLGEKSIELPIINMTELTKELSL
;
A
#
# COMPACT_ATOMS: atom_id res chain seq x y z
N MET A 1 13.90 8.09 15.80
CA MET A 1 13.59 6.84 16.54
C MET A 1 12.37 6.09 16.03
N ALA A 2 11.15 6.66 16.01
CA ALA A 2 9.96 5.92 15.56
C ALA A 2 9.86 5.77 14.03
N ILE A 3 10.06 6.87 13.28
CA ILE A 3 10.07 6.87 11.82
C ILE A 3 11.17 5.94 11.28
N ASP A 4 12.35 5.97 11.89
CA ASP A 4 13.47 5.11 11.48
C ASP A 4 13.12 3.63 11.62
N ARG A 5 12.38 3.24 12.67
CA ARG A 5 11.91 1.86 12.82
C ARG A 5 10.93 1.46 11.72
N LEU A 6 10.00 2.34 11.35
CA LEU A 6 9.10 2.10 10.21
C LEU A 6 9.88 1.93 8.91
N LYS A 7 10.93 2.74 8.71
CA LYS A 7 11.76 2.70 7.52
C LYS A 7 12.65 1.46 7.38
N ASN A 8 12.85 0.73 8.47
CA ASN A 8 13.65 -0.49 8.51
C ASN A 8 12.81 -1.76 8.72
N ALA A 9 11.47 -1.64 8.76
CA ALA A 9 10.58 -2.76 9.08
C ALA A 9 10.33 -3.71 7.90
N ALA A 10 10.35 -3.18 6.67
CA ALA A 10 9.99 -3.94 5.48
C ALA A 10 10.89 -3.60 4.28
N THR A 11 10.97 -4.52 3.33
CA THR A 11 11.59 -4.33 2.03
C THR A 11 10.61 -4.67 0.91
N LEU A 12 10.82 -4.08 -0.27
CA LEU A 12 10.06 -4.37 -1.48
C LEU A 12 10.91 -5.10 -2.49
N GLU A 13 10.29 -5.98 -3.28
CA GLU A 13 10.86 -6.55 -4.50
C GLU A 13 9.84 -6.48 -5.64
N VAL A 14 10.31 -6.23 -6.86
CA VAL A 14 9.47 -6.17 -8.06
C VAL A 14 9.92 -7.25 -9.03
N HIS A 15 8.99 -8.12 -9.40
CA HIS A 15 9.18 -9.19 -10.38
C HIS A 15 8.37 -8.86 -11.62
N VAL A 16 9.04 -8.71 -12.77
CA VAL A 16 8.38 -8.38 -14.05
C VAL A 16 8.41 -9.61 -14.93
N ASN A 17 7.29 -9.90 -15.61
CA ASN A 17 7.25 -10.93 -16.65
C ASN A 17 8.12 -10.48 -17.84
N PRO A 18 9.11 -11.28 -18.30
CA PRO A 18 10.04 -10.87 -19.36
C PRO A 18 9.39 -10.65 -20.74
N ASP A 19 8.20 -11.21 -21.00
CA ASP A 19 7.58 -11.21 -22.35
C ASP A 19 6.80 -9.93 -22.68
N VAL A 20 7.25 -8.77 -22.20
CA VAL A 20 6.57 -7.49 -22.42
C VAL A 20 7.06 -6.84 -23.71
N LYS A 21 6.11 -6.37 -24.52
CA LYS A 21 6.35 -5.60 -25.74
C LYS A 21 5.49 -4.35 -25.72
N LYS A 22 5.90 -3.32 -26.47
CA LYS A 22 5.05 -2.15 -26.74
C LYS A 22 3.70 -2.60 -27.31
N GLY A 23 2.60 -1.98 -26.88
CA GLY A 23 1.24 -2.42 -27.24
C GLY A 23 0.78 -3.70 -26.55
N GLY A 24 1.63 -4.33 -25.73
CA GLY A 24 1.37 -5.59 -25.06
C GLY A 24 0.90 -5.46 -23.62
N LEU A 25 0.66 -6.61 -22.99
CA LEU A 25 0.28 -6.69 -21.58
C LEU A 25 1.54 -6.70 -20.70
N LEU A 26 1.71 -5.66 -19.89
CA LEU A 26 2.69 -5.61 -18.81
C LEU A 26 2.13 -6.30 -17.57
N GLN A 27 2.75 -7.40 -17.16
CA GLN A 27 2.45 -8.10 -15.91
C GLN A 27 3.65 -8.04 -14.97
N PHE A 28 3.39 -7.67 -13.72
CA PHE A 28 4.41 -7.66 -12.68
C PHE A 28 3.80 -7.91 -11.31
N GLN A 29 4.65 -8.33 -10.38
CA GLN A 29 4.33 -8.59 -9.00
C GLN A 29 5.19 -7.71 -8.10
N VAL A 30 4.61 -7.23 -7.00
CA VAL A 30 5.33 -6.55 -5.92
C VAL A 30 5.25 -7.41 -4.66
N ASP A 31 6.41 -7.80 -4.16
CA ASP A 31 6.57 -8.50 -2.89
C ASP A 31 6.80 -7.48 -1.77
N ILE A 32 6.02 -7.58 -0.70
CA ILE A 32 6.19 -6.81 0.53
C ILE A 32 6.70 -7.76 1.61
N LYS A 33 7.96 -7.62 2.00
CA LYS A 33 8.63 -8.55 2.91
C LYS A 33 8.81 -7.90 4.27
N ASN A 34 8.37 -8.58 5.32
CA ASN A 34 8.64 -8.18 6.70
C ASN A 34 10.01 -8.70 7.13
N THR A 35 11.02 -7.87 6.99
CA THR A 35 12.43 -8.22 7.23
C THR A 35 12.96 -7.66 8.54
N GLY A 36 12.32 -6.62 9.10
CA GLY A 36 12.79 -5.92 10.29
C GLY A 36 12.01 -6.19 11.58
N ALA A 37 10.83 -6.83 11.53
CA ALA A 37 9.99 -7.05 12.71
C ALA A 37 9.74 -8.54 13.03
N GLY A 38 9.75 -8.85 14.33
CA GLY A 38 9.38 -10.17 14.87
C GLY A 38 7.88 -10.41 15.04
N HIS A 39 7.05 -9.44 14.64
CA HIS A 39 5.58 -9.49 14.69
C HIS A 39 4.99 -9.10 13.32
N TYR A 40 3.66 -9.15 13.19
CA TYR A 40 2.94 -8.71 11.98
C TYR A 40 3.15 -7.22 11.66
N LEU A 41 3.11 -6.85 10.37
CA LEU A 41 3.07 -5.45 9.93
C LEU A 41 1.70 -5.08 9.36
N PRO A 42 1.06 -4.00 9.86
CA PRO A 42 1.33 -3.34 11.14
C PRO A 42 0.93 -4.23 12.33
N THR A 43 1.33 -3.87 13.56
CA THR A 43 0.79 -4.45 14.82
C THR A 43 0.04 -3.37 15.61
N GLY A 44 -0.54 -3.69 16.78
CA GLY A 44 -1.26 -2.73 17.64
C GLY A 44 -2.72 -2.54 17.24
N LEU A 45 -3.16 -1.27 17.12
CA LEU A 45 -4.51 -0.89 16.65
C LEU A 45 -4.63 -1.10 15.13
N THR A 46 -4.63 -2.35 14.71
CA THR A 46 -4.49 -2.72 13.31
C THR A 46 -5.72 -2.37 12.50
N GLU A 47 -6.91 -2.39 13.08
CA GLU A 47 -8.17 -1.91 12.51
C GLU A 47 -8.15 -0.42 12.13
N LEU A 48 -7.32 0.39 12.80
CA LEU A 48 -7.16 1.82 12.50
C LEU A 48 -5.90 2.11 11.67
N ARG A 49 -4.77 1.46 11.98
CA ARG A 49 -3.51 1.71 11.30
C ARG A 49 -3.63 1.36 9.82
N GLN A 50 -3.26 2.29 8.96
CA GLN A 50 -3.27 2.09 7.52
C GLN A 50 -1.84 1.82 7.07
N MET A 51 -1.63 0.65 6.48
CA MET A 51 -0.43 0.35 5.70
C MET A 51 -0.91 -0.10 4.31
N TRP A 52 -0.37 0.48 3.25
CA TRP A 52 -0.82 0.19 1.88
C TRP A 52 0.31 0.38 0.89
N LEU A 53 0.17 -0.25 -0.28
CA LEU A 53 1.12 -0.13 -1.38
C LEU A 53 0.61 0.92 -2.38
N GLU A 54 1.42 1.94 -2.65
CA GLU A 54 1.24 2.82 -3.80
C GLU A 54 2.16 2.35 -4.93
N VAL A 55 1.58 2.14 -6.12
CA VAL A 55 2.31 1.73 -7.32
C VAL A 55 2.04 2.71 -8.44
N SER A 56 3.09 3.13 -9.14
CA SER A 56 2.99 3.94 -10.34
C SER A 56 3.92 3.44 -11.44
N ILE A 57 3.51 3.64 -12.69
CA ILE A 57 4.31 3.35 -13.87
C ILE A 57 4.40 4.61 -14.71
N THR A 58 5.62 5.07 -14.98
CA THR A 58 5.85 6.19 -15.88
C THR A 58 6.77 5.78 -17.02
N ASP A 59 6.65 6.46 -18.15
CA ASP A 59 7.61 6.35 -19.25
C ASP A 59 8.85 7.25 -19.01
N SER A 60 9.82 7.24 -19.92
CA SER A 60 11.04 8.07 -19.79
C SER A 60 10.81 9.56 -20.09
N ALA A 61 9.68 9.94 -20.67
CA ALA A 61 9.26 11.32 -20.85
C ALA A 61 8.51 11.88 -19.62
N GLY A 62 8.19 11.03 -18.64
CA GLY A 62 7.44 11.40 -17.43
C GLY A 62 5.93 11.21 -17.55
N SER A 63 5.44 10.60 -18.64
CA SER A 63 4.02 10.29 -18.82
C SER A 63 3.58 9.21 -17.84
N LEU A 64 2.53 9.48 -17.05
CA LEU A 64 1.96 8.51 -16.12
C LEU A 64 1.06 7.52 -16.88
N LEU A 65 1.45 6.26 -16.89
CA LEU A 65 0.71 5.18 -17.55
C LEU A 65 -0.23 4.45 -16.59
N PHE A 66 0.14 4.38 -15.31
CA PHE A 66 -0.65 3.70 -14.28
C PHE A 66 -0.36 4.28 -12.90
N LYS A 67 -1.38 4.33 -12.06
CA LYS A 67 -1.28 4.66 -10.63
C LYS A 67 -2.37 3.94 -9.84
N ARG A 68 -1.99 3.35 -8.70
CA ARG A 68 -2.89 2.77 -7.69
C ARG A 68 -2.35 3.07 -6.30
N GLY A 69 -3.22 3.28 -5.31
CA GLY A 69 -2.82 3.53 -3.92
C GLY A 69 -2.42 4.97 -3.61
N GLY A 70 -2.74 5.91 -4.51
CA GLY A 70 -2.60 7.35 -4.23
C GLY A 70 -3.57 7.82 -3.15
N VAL A 71 -3.28 8.99 -2.59
CA VAL A 71 -4.13 9.64 -1.58
C VAL A 71 -4.68 10.94 -2.15
N ASP A 72 -5.98 11.17 -1.99
CA ASP A 72 -6.65 12.40 -2.45
C ASP A 72 -6.39 13.59 -1.51
N SER A 73 -6.87 14.78 -1.89
CA SER A 73 -6.73 16.00 -1.08
C SER A 73 -7.48 15.97 0.25
N LYS A 74 -8.38 15.01 0.45
CA LYS A 74 -9.11 14.79 1.71
C LYS A 74 -8.43 13.73 2.58
N GLY A 75 -7.33 13.14 2.12
CA GLY A 75 -6.62 12.08 2.83
C GLY A 75 -7.23 10.69 2.61
N ASN A 76 -8.15 10.49 1.67
CA ASN A 76 -8.67 9.16 1.36
C ASN A 76 -7.67 8.41 0.48
N ILE A 77 -7.39 7.16 0.85
CA ILE A 77 -6.60 6.25 0.03
C ILE A 77 -7.50 5.77 -1.10
N ASP A 78 -6.93 5.62 -2.29
CA ASP A 78 -7.53 4.97 -3.44
C ASP A 78 -8.35 3.74 -3.04
N SER A 79 -9.65 3.77 -3.34
CA SER A 79 -10.63 2.75 -2.93
C SER A 79 -10.32 1.34 -3.42
N VAL A 80 -9.56 1.20 -4.52
CA VAL A 80 -9.15 -0.11 -5.02
C VAL A 80 -7.83 -0.58 -4.45
N ALA A 81 -7.13 0.23 -3.63
CA ALA A 81 -5.87 -0.16 -3.02
C ALA A 81 -6.10 -1.10 -1.83
N THR A 82 -5.19 -2.06 -1.67
CA THR A 82 -5.24 -2.98 -0.54
C THR A 82 -4.72 -2.29 0.72
N ILE A 83 -5.49 -2.33 1.80
CA ILE A 83 -5.01 -1.98 3.14
C ILE A 83 -4.58 -3.27 3.85
N TYR A 84 -3.35 -3.30 4.35
CA TYR A 84 -2.81 -4.40 5.14
C TYR A 84 -3.18 -4.20 6.61
N HIS A 85 -4.32 -4.74 7.00
CA HIS A 85 -4.84 -4.62 8.35
C HIS A 85 -5.73 -5.80 8.75
N THR A 86 -6.20 -5.78 9.99
CA THR A 86 -7.31 -6.62 10.44
C THR A 86 -8.63 -5.90 10.25
N VAL A 87 -9.66 -6.62 9.83
CA VAL A 87 -11.05 -6.17 9.88
C VAL A 87 -11.74 -6.89 11.02
N PHE A 88 -12.20 -6.16 12.03
CA PHE A 88 -12.98 -6.73 13.14
C PHE A 88 -14.46 -6.77 12.78
N GLY A 89 -15.15 -7.77 13.32
CA GLY A 89 -16.60 -7.92 13.22
C GLY A 89 -17.29 -7.73 14.57
N ASN A 90 -18.44 -7.06 14.56
CA ASN A 90 -19.32 -6.94 15.73
C ASN A 90 -20.14 -8.24 15.95
N GLU A 91 -21.06 -8.24 16.91
CA GLU A 91 -21.94 -9.39 17.21
C GLU A 91 -22.87 -9.81 16.06
N HIS A 92 -23.14 -8.89 15.12
CA HIS A 92 -23.94 -9.15 13.91
C HIS A 92 -23.08 -9.63 12.72
N GLY A 93 -21.76 -9.69 12.88
CA GLY A 93 -20.83 -10.04 11.81
C GLY A 93 -20.49 -8.89 10.86
N GLU A 94 -20.86 -7.65 11.21
CA GLU A 94 -20.57 -6.47 10.40
C GLU A 94 -19.20 -5.86 10.76
N PRO A 95 -18.46 -5.29 9.79
CA PRO A 95 -17.19 -4.62 10.07
C PRO A 95 -17.31 -3.49 11.08
N THR A 96 -16.41 -3.44 12.08
CA THR A 96 -16.32 -2.33 13.03
C THR A 96 -14.85 -1.93 13.28
N VAL A 97 -14.65 -0.65 13.56
CA VAL A 97 -13.37 -0.09 14.05
C VAL A 97 -13.38 0.11 15.57
N HIS A 98 -14.53 -0.09 16.22
CA HIS A 98 -14.69 0.03 17.65
C HIS A 98 -14.28 -1.26 18.34
N VAL A 99 -13.11 -1.24 18.96
CA VAL A 99 -12.53 -2.43 19.62
C VAL A 99 -13.41 -3.00 20.74
N TRP A 100 -14.30 -2.20 21.35
CA TRP A 100 -15.24 -2.66 22.38
C TRP A 100 -16.47 -3.37 21.81
N GLU A 101 -16.77 -3.21 20.52
CA GLU A 101 -17.83 -3.95 19.80
C GLU A 101 -17.29 -5.23 19.15
N ALA A 102 -15.97 -5.33 18.99
CA ALA A 102 -15.33 -6.43 18.27
C ALA A 102 -15.52 -7.77 18.99
N THR A 103 -16.14 -8.73 18.31
CA THR A 103 -16.32 -10.09 18.81
C THR A 103 -15.41 -11.09 18.09
N HIS A 104 -15.09 -10.85 16.81
CA HIS A 104 -14.30 -11.75 15.97
C HIS A 104 -13.47 -10.96 14.93
N ILE A 105 -12.53 -11.65 14.28
CA ILE A 105 -11.77 -11.13 13.13
C ILE A 105 -12.45 -11.63 11.85
N ILE A 106 -12.93 -10.72 11.00
CA ILE A 106 -13.48 -11.04 9.68
C ILE A 106 -12.35 -11.41 8.72
N SER A 107 -11.27 -10.62 8.74
CA SER A 107 -10.09 -10.88 7.91
C SER A 107 -8.82 -10.31 8.54
N ASP A 108 -7.69 -10.93 8.21
CA ASP A 108 -6.35 -10.44 8.57
C ASP A 108 -5.45 -10.46 7.33
N ASN A 109 -5.16 -9.27 6.80
CA ASN A 109 -4.31 -9.10 5.64
C ASN A 109 -2.93 -8.51 5.98
N ARG A 110 -2.52 -8.55 7.25
CA ARG A 110 -1.21 -8.05 7.68
C ARG A 110 -0.07 -8.88 7.10
N VAL A 111 1.13 -8.29 7.05
CA VAL A 111 2.34 -9.00 6.59
C VAL A 111 2.91 -9.81 7.76
N PRO A 112 2.99 -11.15 7.67
CA PRO A 112 3.46 -11.99 8.78
C PRO A 112 4.94 -11.75 9.14
N PRO A 113 5.36 -12.04 10.38
CA PRO A 113 6.77 -11.95 10.78
C PRO A 113 7.65 -12.85 9.92
N LYS A 114 8.76 -12.31 9.41
CA LYS A 114 9.69 -12.99 8.48
C LYS A 114 9.02 -13.53 7.20
N GLY A 115 7.79 -13.12 6.90
CA GLY A 115 7.06 -13.54 5.72
C GLY A 115 6.82 -12.39 4.75
N LYS A 116 5.91 -12.61 3.81
CA LYS A 116 5.61 -11.64 2.75
C LYS A 116 4.14 -11.62 2.36
N LYS A 117 3.74 -10.52 1.72
CA LYS A 117 2.51 -10.39 0.92
C LYS A 117 2.90 -10.09 -0.52
N GLU A 118 2.06 -10.50 -1.45
CA GLU A 118 2.30 -10.35 -2.89
C GLU A 118 1.12 -9.61 -3.50
N GLU A 119 1.39 -8.60 -4.33
CA GLU A 119 0.39 -7.94 -5.16
C GLU A 119 0.73 -8.11 -6.63
N GLN A 120 -0.24 -8.57 -7.41
CA GLN A 120 -0.09 -8.75 -8.85
C GLN A 120 -0.79 -7.63 -9.60
N PHE A 121 -0.14 -7.17 -10.67
CA PHE A 121 -0.60 -6.08 -11.51
C PHE A 121 -0.58 -6.52 -12.97
N SER A 122 -1.54 -6.02 -13.73
CA SER A 122 -1.64 -6.23 -15.17
C SER A 122 -2.16 -4.95 -15.82
N LEU A 123 -1.42 -4.43 -16.80
CA LEU A 123 -1.74 -3.20 -17.51
C LEU A 123 -1.42 -3.38 -19.00
N LEU A 124 -2.34 -2.97 -19.86
CA LEU A 124 -2.04 -2.83 -21.28
C LEU A 124 -1.20 -1.56 -21.50
N ILE A 125 0.02 -1.71 -22.00
CA ILE A 125 0.88 -0.55 -22.28
C ILE A 125 0.66 -0.06 -23.72
N PRO A 126 0.52 1.26 -23.96
CA PRO A 126 0.40 1.80 -25.31
C PRO A 126 1.61 1.48 -26.20
N GLU A 127 1.43 1.54 -27.52
CA GLU A 127 2.54 1.35 -28.47
C GLU A 127 3.50 2.56 -28.50
N ASP A 128 3.00 3.76 -28.21
CA ASP A 128 3.70 5.04 -28.35
C ASP A 128 4.54 5.45 -27.12
N ILE A 129 4.77 4.52 -26.18
CA ILE A 129 5.55 4.77 -24.96
C ILE A 129 7.04 5.04 -25.23
N LYS A 130 7.63 5.87 -24.37
CA LYS A 130 9.08 6.15 -24.33
C LYS A 130 9.78 5.27 -23.29
N LEU A 131 10.79 4.52 -23.73
CA LEU A 131 11.54 3.61 -22.85
C LEU A 131 12.74 4.31 -22.20
N PRO A 132 13.25 3.80 -21.06
CA PRO A 132 12.70 2.68 -20.27
C PRO A 132 11.43 3.08 -19.49
N LEU A 133 10.57 2.10 -19.19
CA LEU A 133 9.48 2.28 -18.22
C LEU A 133 10.05 2.25 -16.80
N LYS A 134 9.44 3.01 -15.90
CA LYS A 134 9.80 3.06 -14.48
C LYS A 134 8.62 2.58 -13.65
N ILE A 135 8.77 1.43 -13.01
CA ILE A 135 7.82 0.92 -12.02
C ILE A 135 8.30 1.39 -10.65
N LYS A 136 7.54 2.29 -10.02
CA LYS A 136 7.80 2.75 -8.66
C LYS A 136 6.76 2.17 -7.71
N ALA A 137 7.24 1.49 -6.67
CA ALA A 137 6.42 0.97 -5.58
C ALA A 137 6.84 1.62 -4.25
N VAL A 138 5.88 2.08 -3.46
CA VAL A 138 6.09 2.72 -2.15
C VAL A 138 5.16 2.07 -1.13
N LEU A 139 5.74 1.52 -0.07
CA LEU A 139 4.97 1.04 1.07
C LEU A 139 4.75 2.19 2.04
N ASN A 140 3.50 2.60 2.18
CA ASN A 140 3.09 3.74 2.99
C ASN A 140 2.51 3.28 4.32
N TYR A 141 2.65 4.13 5.35
CA TYR A 141 2.03 3.96 6.65
C TYR A 141 1.39 5.27 7.13
N ARG A 142 0.20 5.17 7.71
CA ARG A 142 -0.49 6.24 8.43
C ARG A 142 -1.15 5.68 9.68
N SER A 143 -1.08 6.43 10.79
CA SER A 143 -1.52 5.94 12.11
C SER A 143 -3.02 5.69 12.24
N ALA A 144 -3.84 6.40 11.48
CA ALA A 144 -5.29 6.24 11.41
C ALA A 144 -5.83 6.80 10.08
N PRO A 145 -7.08 6.51 9.68
CA PRO A 145 -7.72 7.15 8.55
C PRO A 145 -7.94 8.64 8.82
N GLN A 146 -7.74 9.49 7.80
CA GLN A 146 -7.90 10.94 7.96
C GLN A 146 -9.34 11.33 8.31
N TYR A 147 -10.33 10.65 7.73
CA TYR A 147 -11.75 10.92 8.02
C TYR A 147 -12.05 10.77 9.52
N LEU A 148 -11.51 9.72 10.17
CA LEU A 148 -11.77 9.48 11.58
C LEU A 148 -11.19 10.58 12.47
N VAL A 149 -10.02 11.11 12.12
CA VAL A 149 -9.43 12.26 12.84
C VAL A 149 -10.27 13.51 12.65
N ASN A 150 -10.77 13.75 11.44
CA ASN A 150 -11.65 14.87 11.14
C ASN A 150 -12.95 14.77 11.94
N ASP A 151 -13.55 13.59 12.00
CA ASP A 151 -14.81 13.36 12.71
C ASP A 151 -14.64 13.54 14.24
N LEU A 152 -13.51 13.09 14.80
CA LEU A 152 -13.24 13.18 16.23
C LEU A 152 -12.81 14.57 16.70
N LEU A 153 -12.03 15.30 15.89
CA LEU A 153 -11.40 16.56 16.30
C LEU A 153 -12.03 17.80 15.67
N GLY A 154 -12.84 17.66 14.61
CA GLY A 154 -13.49 18.77 13.91
C GLY A 154 -12.49 19.85 13.50
N GLU A 155 -12.71 21.08 13.96
CA GLU A 155 -11.84 22.23 13.67
C GLU A 155 -10.40 22.08 14.20
N LYS A 156 -10.16 21.19 15.17
CA LYS A 156 -8.84 20.89 15.70
C LYS A 156 -8.15 19.74 14.98
N SER A 157 -8.73 19.25 13.88
CA SER A 157 -8.15 18.18 13.09
C SER A 157 -6.77 18.58 12.57
N ILE A 158 -5.88 17.58 12.54
CA ILE A 158 -4.56 17.70 11.96
C ILE A 158 -4.44 16.73 10.79
N GLU A 159 -3.65 17.11 9.79
CA GLU A 159 -3.28 16.18 8.74
C GLU A 159 -2.32 15.14 9.32
N LEU A 160 -2.71 13.88 9.25
CA LEU A 160 -1.86 12.80 9.71
C LEU A 160 -0.74 12.55 8.69
N PRO A 161 0.53 12.52 9.13
CA PRO A 161 1.63 12.32 8.21
C PRO A 161 1.59 10.92 7.61
N ILE A 162 1.84 10.85 6.31
CA ILE A 162 2.10 9.60 5.60
C ILE A 162 3.60 9.34 5.64
N ILE A 163 3.98 8.18 6.15
CA ILE A 163 5.38 7.76 6.25
C ILE A 163 5.63 6.73 5.16
N ASN A 164 6.53 7.07 4.24
CA ASN A 164 7.10 6.10 3.30
C ASN A 164 8.02 5.17 4.11
N MET A 165 7.57 3.95 4.34
CA MET A 165 8.36 2.92 5.01
C MET A 165 9.52 2.49 4.12
N THR A 166 9.24 2.17 2.86
CA THR A 166 10.27 1.78 1.90
C THR A 166 9.77 2.06 0.50
N GLU A 167 10.70 2.30 -0.42
CA GLU A 167 10.40 2.49 -1.83
C GLU A 167 11.38 1.72 -2.70
N LEU A 168 10.90 1.26 -3.85
CA LEU A 168 11.69 0.60 -4.87
C LEU A 168 11.31 1.16 -6.23
N THR A 169 12.31 1.48 -7.04
CA THR A 169 12.12 1.81 -8.46
C THR A 169 12.82 0.76 -9.30
N LYS A 170 12.09 0.16 -10.24
CA LYS A 170 12.61 -0.78 -11.23
C LYS A 170 12.46 -0.17 -12.61
N GLU A 171 13.59 -0.02 -13.30
CA GLU A 171 13.57 0.32 -14.73
C GLU A 171 13.37 -0.96 -15.55
N LEU A 172 12.52 -0.85 -16.56
CA LEU A 172 12.19 -1.90 -17.51
C LEU A 172 12.45 -1.38 -18.92
N SER A 173 13.48 -1.96 -19.54
CA SER A 173 13.69 -1.85 -20.98
C SER A 173 12.95 -3.00 -21.66
N LEU A 174 12.19 -2.68 -22.71
CA LEU A 174 11.49 -3.65 -23.56
C LEU A 174 12.32 -3.97 -24.79
#